data_AF-A0A435ZY20-F1
#
_entry.id   AF-A0A435ZY20-F1
#
_cell.length_a   1.000
_cell.length_b   1.000
_cell.length_c   1.000
_cell.angle_alpha   90.00
_cell.angle_beta   90.00
_cell.angle_gamma   90.00
#
_symmetry.space_group_name_H-M   'P 1'
#
loop_
_entity.id
_entity.type
_entity.pdbx_description
1 polymer ?
#
loop_
_entity_poly.entity_id
_entity_poly.type
_entity_poly.pdbx_seq_one_letter_code
_entity_poly.pdbx_strand_id
1 'polypeptide(L)'
;YEAARRRKAEFLALVSQTRDELAKVYSNAGTSEQKLAAKTAAIERLRMRYRHMRDRRWGRYRGYDAWFASPINNAKLAATSVYSDRVTAFLRLFDLCSGDYVRFYASVRRIGALDQAHRAEALAAADRCY
;
A
#
# COMPACT_ATOMS: atom_id res chain seq x y z
N TYR A 1 -9.13 -0.27 -26.80
CA TYR A 1 -9.05 0.79 -25.78
C TYR A 1 -9.85 0.45 -24.52
N GLU A 2 -11.15 0.12 -24.62
CA GLU A 2 -12.02 -0.17 -23.46
C GLU A 2 -11.60 -1.39 -22.63
N ALA A 3 -11.27 -2.51 -23.27
CA ALA A 3 -10.79 -3.70 -22.58
C ALA A 3 -9.51 -3.43 -21.77
N ALA A 4 -8.62 -2.56 -22.25
CA ALA A 4 -7.41 -2.16 -21.53
C ALA A 4 -7.74 -1.29 -20.30
N ARG A 5 -8.66 -0.32 -20.44
CA ARG A 5 -9.14 0.50 -19.30
C ARG A 5 -9.81 -0.37 -18.23
N ARG A 6 -10.65 -1.32 -18.64
CA ARG A 6 -11.30 -2.27 -17.73
C ARG A 6 -10.28 -3.12 -16.97
N ARG A 7 -9.30 -3.70 -17.66
CA ARG A 7 -8.23 -4.48 -17.00
C ARG A 7 -7.44 -3.65 -16.00
N LYS A 8 -7.14 -2.39 -16.35
CA LYS A 8 -6.47 -1.46 -15.42
C LYS A 8 -7.31 -1.22 -14.17
N ALA A 9 -8.61 -0.93 -14.32
CA ALA A 9 -9.51 -0.74 -13.18
C ALA A 9 -9.61 -2.00 -12.30
N GLU A 10 -9.78 -3.17 -12.91
CA GLU A 10 -9.86 -4.45 -12.21
C GLU A 10 -8.54 -4.81 -11.50
N PHE A 11 -7.38 -4.51 -12.11
CA PHE A 11 -6.07 -4.64 -11.47
C PHE A 11 -5.94 -3.73 -10.24
N LEU A 12 -6.30 -2.46 -10.37
CA LEU A 12 -6.27 -1.50 -9.26
C LEU A 12 -7.21 -1.91 -8.13
N ALA A 13 -8.38 -2.46 -8.46
CA ALA A 13 -9.34 -2.98 -7.48
C ALA A 13 -8.77 -4.16 -6.68
N LEU A 14 -8.04 -5.10 -7.32
CA LEU A 14 -7.36 -6.17 -6.59
C LEU A 14 -6.33 -5.62 -5.60
N VAL A 15 -5.51 -4.67 -6.03
CA VAL A 15 -4.49 -4.06 -5.18
C VAL A 15 -5.13 -3.33 -4.01
N SER A 16 -6.19 -2.54 -4.26
CA SER A 16 -6.94 -1.84 -3.22
C SER A 16 -7.53 -2.81 -2.19
N GLN A 17 -8.21 -3.86 -2.65
CA GLN A 17 -8.79 -4.87 -1.76
C GLN A 17 -7.74 -5.51 -0.86
N THR A 18 -6.56 -5.83 -1.38
CA THR A 18 -5.47 -6.40 -0.57
C THR A 18 -4.92 -5.40 0.45
N ARG A 19 -4.86 -4.11 0.12
CA ARG A 19 -4.48 -3.08 1.10
C ARG A 19 -5.46 -3.02 2.27
N ASP A 20 -6.76 -3.11 1.99
CA ASP A 20 -7.79 -3.10 3.04
C ASP A 20 -7.71 -4.35 3.91
N GLU A 21 -7.46 -5.53 3.33
CA GLU A 21 -7.19 -6.76 4.08
C GLU A 21 -5.97 -6.59 5.01
N LEU A 22 -4.87 -6.04 4.49
CA LEU A 22 -3.66 -5.81 5.27
C LEU A 22 -3.87 -4.76 6.37
N ALA A 23 -4.64 -3.72 6.12
CA ALA A 23 -4.98 -2.71 7.13
C ALA A 23 -5.68 -3.34 8.34
N LYS A 24 -6.60 -4.30 8.10
CA LYS A 24 -7.24 -5.08 9.16
C LYS A 24 -6.25 -5.97 9.91
N VAL A 25 -5.36 -6.66 9.19
CA VAL A 25 -4.29 -7.47 9.81
C VAL A 25 -3.45 -6.64 10.77
N TYR A 26 -3.07 -5.43 10.39
CA TYR A 26 -2.25 -4.57 11.23
C TYR A 26 -3.01 -3.98 12.43
N SER A 27 -4.31 -3.74 12.27
CA SER A 27 -5.17 -3.16 13.31
C SER A 27 -5.66 -4.17 14.34
N ASN A 28 -5.65 -5.46 14.03
CA ASN A 28 -6.08 -6.51 14.96
C ASN A 28 -5.06 -6.72 16.11
N ALA A 29 -5.58 -7.09 17.29
CA ALA A 29 -4.78 -7.60 18.39
C ALA A 29 -4.25 -9.00 18.02
N GLY A 30 -2.93 -9.14 18.00
CA GLY A 30 -2.26 -10.39 17.62
C GLY A 30 -0.74 -10.20 17.67
N THR A 31 -0.02 -11.30 17.84
CA THR A 31 1.44 -11.27 17.91
C THR A 31 2.05 -10.89 16.56
N SER A 32 3.32 -10.51 16.56
CA SER A 32 4.07 -10.18 15.34
C SER A 32 4.08 -11.36 14.36
N GLU A 33 4.21 -12.59 14.85
CA GLU A 33 4.20 -13.83 14.07
C GLU A 33 2.84 -14.05 13.40
N GLN A 34 1.75 -13.85 14.15
CA GLN A 34 0.39 -13.97 13.61
C GLN A 34 0.14 -12.93 12.51
N LYS A 35 0.57 -11.67 12.73
CA LYS A 35 0.45 -10.61 11.72
C LYS A 35 1.30 -10.91 10.47
N LEU A 36 2.48 -11.48 10.64
CA LEU A 36 3.35 -11.90 9.53
C LEU A 36 2.70 -13.02 8.71
N ALA A 37 2.17 -14.05 9.37
CA ALA A 37 1.48 -15.16 8.70
C ALA A 37 0.23 -14.66 7.94
N ALA A 38 -0.58 -13.80 8.56
CA ALA A 38 -1.76 -13.22 7.95
C ALA A 38 -1.42 -12.31 6.75
N LYS A 39 -0.33 -11.54 6.85
CA LYS A 39 0.21 -10.74 5.73
C LYS A 39 0.59 -11.65 4.55
N THR A 40 1.35 -12.70 4.80
CA THR A 40 1.75 -13.66 3.75
C THR A 40 0.53 -14.27 3.07
N ALA A 41 -0.47 -14.70 3.86
CA ALA A 41 -1.72 -15.25 3.32
C ALA A 41 -2.49 -14.24 2.46
N ALA A 42 -2.53 -12.95 2.84
CA ALA A 42 -3.17 -11.90 2.03
C ALA A 42 -2.46 -11.69 0.68
N ILE A 43 -1.13 -11.72 0.67
CA ILE A 43 -0.35 -11.60 -0.57
C ILE A 43 -0.55 -12.82 -1.48
N GLU A 44 -0.62 -14.03 -0.93
CA GLU A 44 -0.91 -15.22 -1.73
C GLU A 44 -2.33 -15.21 -2.31
N ARG A 45 -3.32 -14.75 -1.53
CA ARG A 45 -4.68 -14.53 -2.06
C ARG A 45 -4.70 -13.52 -3.20
N LEU A 46 -3.96 -12.42 -3.10
CA LEU A 46 -3.81 -11.45 -4.18
C LEU A 46 -3.27 -12.12 -5.46
N ARG A 47 -2.21 -12.93 -5.34
CA ARG A 47 -1.64 -13.69 -6.48
C ARG A 47 -2.65 -14.68 -7.07
N MET A 48 -3.42 -15.37 -6.25
CA MET A 48 -4.47 -16.29 -6.72
C MET A 48 -5.59 -15.56 -7.47
N ARG A 49 -6.12 -14.46 -6.91
CA ARG A 49 -7.18 -13.66 -7.56
C ARG A 49 -6.72 -13.12 -8.91
N TYR A 50 -5.47 -12.67 -8.98
CA TYR A 50 -4.85 -12.25 -10.24
C TYR A 50 -4.82 -13.37 -11.27
N ARG A 51 -4.25 -14.54 -10.93
CA ARG A 51 -4.18 -15.68 -11.86
C ARG A 51 -5.55 -16.09 -12.36
N HIS A 52 -6.54 -16.18 -11.47
CA HIS A 52 -7.91 -16.52 -11.84
C HIS A 52 -8.50 -15.51 -12.84
N MET A 53 -8.37 -14.22 -12.55
CA MET A 53 -8.89 -13.16 -13.42
C MET A 53 -8.17 -13.12 -14.77
N ARG A 54 -6.83 -13.23 -14.75
CA ARG A 54 -5.98 -13.30 -15.94
C ARG A 54 -6.41 -14.44 -16.87
N ASP A 55 -6.56 -15.63 -16.32
CA ASP A 55 -6.76 -16.86 -17.09
C ASP A 55 -8.22 -17.03 -17.57
N ARG A 56 -9.19 -16.45 -16.84
CA ARG A 56 -10.62 -16.58 -17.15
C ARG A 56 -11.22 -15.36 -17.82
N ARG A 57 -11.06 -14.17 -17.23
CA ARG A 57 -11.78 -12.95 -17.64
C ARG A 57 -11.02 -12.13 -18.68
N TRP A 58 -9.70 -12.20 -18.66
CA TRP A 58 -8.86 -11.34 -19.50
C TRP A 58 -8.33 -12.02 -20.76
N GLY A 59 -8.82 -13.21 -21.09
CA GLY A 59 -8.34 -13.96 -22.26
C GLY A 59 -6.85 -14.27 -22.18
N ARG A 60 -6.34 -14.62 -20.99
CA ARG A 60 -4.93 -14.92 -20.72
C ARG A 60 -3.96 -13.74 -20.95
N TYR A 61 -4.45 -12.50 -20.91
CA TYR A 61 -3.62 -11.30 -21.02
C TYR A 61 -2.58 -11.21 -19.87
N ARG A 62 -1.28 -11.24 -20.21
CA ARG A 62 -0.16 -11.32 -19.24
C ARG A 62 0.48 -9.98 -18.87
N GLY A 63 -0.15 -8.85 -19.18
CA GLY A 63 0.47 -7.52 -19.04
C GLY A 63 0.86 -7.11 -17.61
N TYR A 64 0.37 -7.81 -16.58
CA TYR A 64 0.75 -7.57 -15.19
C TYR A 64 1.61 -8.70 -14.59
N ASP A 65 1.97 -9.74 -15.36
CA ASP A 65 2.72 -10.89 -14.84
C ASP A 65 4.04 -10.45 -14.19
N ALA A 66 4.77 -9.51 -14.82
CA ALA A 66 6.00 -8.94 -14.28
C ALA A 66 5.78 -8.22 -12.93
N TRP A 67 4.63 -7.54 -12.78
CA TRP A 67 4.26 -6.92 -11.50
C TRP A 67 4.01 -7.99 -10.43
N PHE A 68 3.38 -9.12 -10.75
CA PHE A 68 3.13 -10.19 -9.77
C PHE A 68 4.36 -11.07 -9.48
N ALA A 69 5.33 -11.13 -10.41
CA ALA A 69 6.54 -11.92 -10.29
C ALA A 69 7.55 -11.36 -9.29
N SER A 70 7.62 -10.02 -9.12
CA SER A 70 8.52 -9.41 -8.15
C SER A 70 7.91 -9.37 -6.73
N PRO A 71 8.72 -9.27 -5.66
CA PRO A 71 8.24 -9.24 -4.28
C PRO A 71 7.11 -8.21 -4.08
N ILE A 72 6.06 -8.61 -3.37
CA ILE A 72 4.92 -7.74 -3.05
C ILE A 72 5.01 -7.37 -1.57
N ASN A 73 5.32 -6.10 -1.33
CA ASN A 73 5.38 -5.50 0.00
C ASN A 73 4.46 -4.27 0.06
N ASN A 74 4.35 -3.66 1.23
CA ASN A 74 3.45 -2.52 1.45
C ASN A 74 3.82 -1.31 0.56
N ALA A 75 5.11 -1.09 0.30
CA ALA A 75 5.58 0.01 -0.55
C ALA A 75 5.10 -0.17 -2.00
N LYS A 76 5.26 -1.37 -2.56
CA LYS A 76 4.80 -1.66 -3.92
C LYS A 76 3.29 -1.57 -4.07
N LEU A 77 2.53 -2.07 -3.09
CA LEU A 77 1.08 -1.92 -3.04
C LEU A 77 0.67 -0.44 -2.99
N ALA A 78 1.35 0.38 -2.18
CA ALA A 78 1.09 1.81 -2.08
C ALA A 78 1.40 2.54 -3.40
N ALA A 79 2.55 2.26 -4.03
CA ALA A 79 2.96 2.86 -5.30
C ALA A 79 2.04 2.49 -6.49
N THR A 80 1.33 1.37 -6.39
CA THR A 80 0.42 0.89 -7.45
C THR A 80 -0.98 1.49 -7.32
N SER A 81 -1.33 2.00 -6.14
CA SER A 81 -2.54 2.77 -5.94
C SER A 81 -2.37 4.17 -6.52
N VAL A 82 -3.45 4.74 -7.04
CA VAL A 82 -3.56 6.20 -7.14
C VAL A 82 -3.27 6.76 -5.75
N TYR A 83 -2.50 7.86 -5.65
CA TYR A 83 -1.96 8.39 -4.40
C TYR A 83 -2.98 8.30 -3.27
N SER A 84 -2.76 7.40 -2.31
CA SER A 84 -3.58 7.41 -1.10
C SER A 84 -3.24 8.65 -0.30
N ASP A 85 -4.20 9.22 0.44
CA ASP A 85 -4.01 10.43 1.25
C ASP A 85 -2.75 10.41 2.11
N ARG A 86 -2.37 9.23 2.63
CA ARG A 86 -1.13 9.04 3.40
C ARG A 86 0.14 9.30 2.57
N VAL A 87 0.19 8.87 1.32
CA VAL A 87 1.35 9.12 0.43
C VAL A 87 1.45 10.61 0.15
N THR A 88 0.33 11.27 -0.14
CA THR A 88 0.27 12.73 -0.31
C THR A 88 0.78 13.46 0.94
N ALA A 89 0.36 13.01 2.12
CA ALA A 89 0.83 13.58 3.39
C ALA A 89 2.33 13.35 3.66
N PHE A 90 2.88 12.17 3.32
CA PHE A 90 4.33 11.92 3.41
C PHE A 90 5.14 12.76 2.42
N LEU A 91 4.65 12.97 1.19
CA LEU A 91 5.31 13.84 0.22
C LEU A 91 5.32 15.29 0.69
N ARG A 92 4.18 15.81 1.18
CA ARG A 92 4.09 17.13 1.80
C ARG A 92 5.08 17.27 2.96
N LEU A 93 5.17 16.27 3.84
CA LEU A 93 6.12 16.28 4.94
C LEU A 93 7.58 16.28 4.44
N PHE A 94 7.88 15.55 3.37
CA PHE A 94 9.20 15.55 2.76
C PHE A 94 9.57 16.93 2.19
N ASP A 95 8.61 17.60 1.54
CA ASP A 95 8.78 18.97 1.02
C ASP A 95 9.00 19.98 2.17
N LEU A 96 8.24 19.86 3.27
CA LEU A 96 8.45 20.66 4.49
C LEU A 96 9.85 20.46 5.10
N CYS A 97 10.45 19.28 4.89
CA CYS A 97 11.82 18.98 5.27
C CYS A 97 12.85 19.41 4.23
N SER A 98 12.46 20.18 3.21
CA SER A 98 13.33 20.66 2.12
C SER A 98 13.99 19.51 1.35
N GLY A 99 13.33 18.35 1.28
CA GLY A 99 13.87 17.15 0.64
C GLY A 99 15.02 16.47 1.41
N ASP A 100 15.27 16.87 2.66
CA ASP A 100 16.29 16.25 3.51
C ASP A 100 15.75 14.96 4.14
N TYR A 101 16.33 13.82 3.75
CA TYR A 101 15.93 12.51 4.26
C TYR A 101 16.20 12.34 5.77
N VAL A 102 17.28 12.91 6.32
CA VAL A 102 17.61 12.77 7.75
C VAL A 102 16.52 13.46 8.58
N ARG A 103 16.16 14.69 8.22
CA ARG A 103 15.10 15.46 8.89
C ARG A 103 13.72 14.82 8.68
N PHE A 104 13.44 14.37 7.45
CA PHE A 104 12.20 13.65 7.16
C PHE A 104 12.05 12.40 8.03
N TYR A 105 13.08 11.55 8.14
CA TYR A 105 13.01 10.37 8.99
C TYR A 105 12.89 10.72 10.48
N ALA A 106 13.51 11.82 10.95
CA ALA A 106 13.33 12.30 12.32
C ALA A 106 11.86 12.69 12.58
N SER A 107 11.27 13.46 11.67
CA SER A 107 9.85 13.85 11.71
C SER A 107 8.90 12.65 11.68
N VAL A 108 9.14 11.69 10.77
CA VAL A 108 8.36 10.46 10.67
C VAL A 108 8.49 9.61 11.94
N ARG A 109 9.68 9.51 12.54
CA ARG A 109 9.88 8.82 13.82
C ARG A 109 9.11 9.49 14.95
N ARG A 110 9.08 10.82 15.00
CA ARG A 110 8.30 11.58 15.98
C ARG A 110 6.80 11.30 15.85
N ILE A 111 6.25 11.40 14.64
CA ILE A 111 4.84 11.08 14.38
C ILE A 111 4.57 9.60 14.68
N GLY A 112 5.49 8.71 14.30
CA GLY A 112 5.40 7.27 14.54
C GLY A 112 5.45 6.87 16.02
N ALA A 113 5.93 7.74 16.91
CA ALA A 113 5.92 7.52 18.36
C ALA A 113 4.56 7.78 19.02
N LEU A 114 3.63 8.45 18.33
CA LEU A 114 2.26 8.66 18.81
C LEU A 114 1.48 7.33 18.86
N ASP A 115 0.39 7.31 19.60
CA ASP A 115 -0.55 6.19 19.57
C ASP A 115 -1.19 6.02 18.19
N GLN A 116 -1.53 4.78 17.83
CA GLN A 116 -2.03 4.43 16.50
C GLN A 116 -3.19 5.30 16.02
N ALA A 117 -4.08 5.69 16.95
CA ALA A 117 -5.23 6.55 16.66
C ALA A 117 -4.81 7.94 16.15
N HIS A 118 -3.72 8.50 16.66
CA HIS A 118 -3.30 9.88 16.40
C HIS A 118 -2.29 10.02 15.26
N ARG A 119 -1.59 8.94 14.87
CA ARG A 119 -0.55 9.00 13.83
C ARG A 119 -1.05 9.52 12.48
N ALA A 120 -2.24 9.05 12.07
CA ALA A 120 -2.79 9.39 10.76
C ALA A 120 -3.19 10.87 10.70
N GLU A 121 -3.82 11.37 11.77
CA GLU A 121 -4.21 12.77 11.91
C GLU A 121 -2.98 13.69 12.00
N ALA A 122 -2.01 13.35 12.85
CA ALA A 122 -0.77 14.11 12.98
C ALA A 122 0.03 14.18 11.67
N LEU A 123 0.06 13.09 10.90
CA LEU A 123 0.69 13.08 9.58
C LEU A 123 -0.06 13.97 8.57
N ALA A 124 -1.40 13.92 8.57
CA ALA A 124 -2.21 14.74 7.68
C ALA A 124 -2.11 16.25 8.02
N ALA A 125 -2.06 16.57 9.32
CA ALA A 125 -1.99 17.93 9.83
C ALA A 125 -0.58 18.55 9.79
N ALA A 126 0.47 17.77 9.50
CA ALA A 126 1.86 18.23 9.55
C ALA A 126 2.07 19.48 8.67
N ASP A 127 2.46 20.59 9.29
CA ASP A 127 2.68 21.90 8.68
C ASP A 127 4.14 22.36 8.73
N ARG A 128 5.00 21.62 9.46
CA ARG A 128 6.44 21.85 9.55
C ARG A 128 7.22 20.54 9.65
N CYS A 129 8.50 20.62 9.28
CA CYS A 129 9.47 19.57 9.57
C CYS A 129 10.04 19.75 10.98
N TYR A 130 10.27 18.63 11.64
CA TYR A 130 10.85 18.48 12.98
C TYR A 130 12.22 17.80 12.91
#